data_AF-A0A6B3FVP7-F1
#
_entry.id   AF-A0A6B3FVP7-F1
#
_cell.length_a   1.000
_cell.length_b   1.000
_cell.length_c   1.000
_cell.angle_alpha   90.00
_cell.angle_beta   90.00
_cell.angle_gamma   90.00
#
_symmetry.space_group_name_H-M   'P 1'
#
loop_
_entity.id
_entity.type
_entity.pdbx_description
1 polymer ?
#
loop_
_entity_poly.entity_id
_entity_poly.type
_entity_poly.pdbx_seq_one_letter_code
_entity_poly.pdbx_strand_id
1 'polypeptide(L)'
;LEKLVKWNGEQHADITPGEYTQLTGRAGRRGIDVEGHAVVLWQRGLDPTALAGLAGTRTYPLRSSFRPSYNMAVNLVQQFGRHRSRELLETSFAQFQADKSVVGISRQVQRNEEGLEGYKEGMTCHLGDFEEYARLRRDLKDRETELAKQGAAQRRAAAASSLEKLKPGDVIHVPTGKFAGLALVLDPGLPAGRANGHRGFDHHDGPRPLVLTAERQVKRLASMDFPVPVEALERMRVPKSFNPRSPQSRRDLASALRSKAGHIVPDRHRKGRAPAADDREIARLRTELRAHPCHGCDEREDHARWAE
;
A
#
# COMPACT_ATOMS: atom_id res chain seq x y z
N LEU A 1 -26.13 -19.30 18.66
CA LEU A 1 -24.98 -19.68 17.79
C LEU A 1 -23.69 -19.35 18.52
N GLU A 2 -22.78 -20.32 18.65
CA GLU A 2 -21.49 -20.11 19.34
C GLU A 2 -20.46 -19.39 18.47
N LYS A 3 -20.47 -19.61 17.16
CA LYS A 3 -19.63 -18.89 16.19
C LYS A 3 -20.44 -18.59 14.93
N LEU A 4 -20.18 -17.44 14.30
CA LEU A 4 -20.77 -17.05 12.99
C LEU A 4 -19.92 -17.51 11.80
N VAL A 5 -19.15 -18.59 11.99
CA VAL A 5 -18.22 -19.15 11.03
C VAL A 5 -18.53 -20.62 10.86
N LYS A 6 -18.49 -21.12 9.62
CA LYS A 6 -18.71 -22.52 9.27
C LYS A 6 -17.53 -23.08 8.47
N TRP A 7 -17.30 -24.38 8.54
CA TRP A 7 -16.39 -25.07 7.62
C TRP A 7 -17.15 -25.42 6.34
N ASN A 8 -16.69 -24.95 5.18
CA ASN A 8 -17.34 -25.22 3.89
C ASN A 8 -16.73 -26.41 3.11
N GLY A 9 -15.80 -27.15 3.72
CA GLY A 9 -15.04 -28.22 3.07
C GLY A 9 -13.59 -27.83 2.75
N GLU A 10 -13.31 -26.55 2.58
CA GLU A 10 -11.98 -26.03 2.23
C GLU A 10 -11.43 -25.05 3.26
N GLN A 11 -12.30 -24.18 3.79
CA GLN A 11 -11.93 -23.15 4.75
C GLN A 11 -13.04 -22.85 5.76
N HIS A 12 -12.65 -22.15 6.82
CA HIS A 12 -13.58 -21.51 7.73
C HIS A 12 -14.08 -20.22 7.06
N ALA A 13 -15.35 -20.19 6.69
CA ALA A 13 -16.00 -19.06 6.03
C ALA A 13 -17.13 -18.52 6.91
N ASP A 14 -17.40 -17.22 6.81
CA ASP A 14 -18.51 -16.59 7.51
C ASP A 14 -19.85 -17.16 7.04
N ILE A 15 -20.81 -17.23 7.97
CA ILE A 15 -22.18 -17.65 7.68
C ILE A 15 -22.84 -16.62 6.76
N THR A 16 -23.49 -17.09 5.71
CA THR A 16 -24.23 -16.21 4.80
C THR A 16 -25.58 -15.80 5.40
N PRO A 17 -26.16 -14.65 4.98
CA PRO A 17 -27.49 -14.24 5.46
C PRO A 17 -28.59 -15.31 5.31
N GLY A 18 -28.58 -16.06 4.20
CA GLY A 18 -29.54 -17.15 3.97
C GLY A 18 -29.40 -18.30 4.97
N GLU A 19 -28.17 -18.68 5.30
CA GLU A 19 -27.87 -19.70 6.32
C GLU A 19 -28.24 -19.21 7.72
N TYR A 20 -27.95 -17.93 8.01
CA TYR A 20 -28.34 -17.31 9.28
C TYR A 20 -29.86 -17.34 9.45
N THR A 21 -30.64 -16.97 8.42
CA THR A 21 -32.11 -17.10 8.45
C THR A 21 -32.57 -18.55 8.55
N GLN A 22 -31.90 -19.49 7.89
CA GLN A 22 -32.26 -20.91 8.00
C GLN A 22 -32.06 -21.45 9.43
N LEU A 23 -31.00 -21.01 10.12
CA LEU A 23 -30.71 -21.39 11.50
C LEU A 23 -31.67 -20.73 12.48
N THR A 24 -31.85 -19.41 12.37
CA THR A 24 -32.72 -18.63 13.27
C THR A 24 -34.20 -18.89 13.04
N GLY A 25 -34.61 -19.20 11.80
CA GLY A 25 -35.98 -19.57 11.44
C GLY A 25 -36.45 -20.92 11.98
N ARG A 26 -35.60 -21.66 12.69
CA ARG A 26 -36.01 -22.83 13.49
C ARG A 26 -36.57 -22.45 14.86
N ALA A 27 -36.36 -21.20 15.31
CA ALA A 27 -36.90 -20.71 16.55
C ALA A 27 -38.39 -20.36 16.39
N GLY A 28 -39.23 -20.90 17.28
CA GLY A 28 -40.68 -20.72 17.26
C GLY A 28 -41.42 -21.79 16.45
N ARG A 29 -42.42 -22.42 17.06
CA ARG A 29 -43.26 -23.45 16.46
C ARG A 29 -44.64 -22.90 16.13
N ARG A 30 -45.11 -23.23 14.92
CA ARG A 30 -46.42 -22.81 14.42
C ARG A 30 -47.54 -23.30 15.35
N GLY A 31 -48.36 -22.37 15.81
CA GLY A 31 -49.55 -22.66 16.63
C GLY A 31 -49.27 -22.97 18.11
N ILE A 32 -48.02 -22.88 18.56
CA ILE A 32 -47.65 -23.13 19.97
C ILE A 32 -46.93 -21.93 20.57
N ASP A 33 -45.94 -21.38 19.85
CA ASP A 33 -45.11 -20.29 20.37
C ASP A 33 -45.56 -18.95 19.75
N VAL A 34 -45.74 -17.92 20.58
CA VAL A 34 -46.11 -16.55 20.13
C VAL A 34 -44.92 -15.83 19.48
N GLU A 35 -43.72 -16.10 20.01
CA GLU A 35 -42.46 -15.50 19.54
C GLU A 35 -41.37 -16.58 19.42
N GLY A 36 -40.48 -16.39 18.45
CA GLY A 36 -39.26 -17.18 18.29
C GLY A 36 -38.03 -16.37 18.70
N HIS A 37 -37.27 -16.85 19.68
CA HIS A 37 -36.05 -16.18 20.13
C HIS A 37 -34.80 -16.85 19.55
N ALA A 38 -33.90 -16.06 18.98
CA ALA A 38 -32.58 -16.51 18.53
C ALA A 38 -31.49 -15.73 19.25
N VAL A 39 -30.54 -16.44 19.87
CA VAL A 39 -29.44 -15.84 20.64
C VAL A 39 -28.10 -16.05 19.92
N VAL A 40 -27.38 -14.95 19.70
CA VAL A 40 -25.99 -14.96 19.21
C VAL A 40 -25.09 -14.62 20.39
N LEU A 41 -24.11 -15.47 20.67
CA LEU A 41 -23.17 -15.23 21.76
C LEU A 41 -22.10 -14.23 21.31
N TRP A 42 -21.88 -13.21 22.14
CA TRP A 42 -20.83 -12.22 21.89
C TRP A 42 -19.44 -12.84 22.03
N GLN A 43 -18.53 -12.48 21.12
CA GLN A 43 -17.12 -12.87 21.15
C GLN A 43 -16.22 -11.70 20.76
N ARG A 44 -14.97 -11.68 21.23
CA ARG A 44 -13.98 -10.68 20.80
C ARG A 44 -13.74 -10.83 19.30
N GLY A 45 -13.98 -9.75 18.54
CA GLY A 45 -13.85 -9.74 17.08
C GLY A 45 -15.18 -9.86 16.32
N LEU A 46 -16.31 -10.02 17.01
CA LEU A 46 -17.63 -9.94 16.38
C LEU A 46 -17.95 -8.47 16.04
N ASP A 47 -18.24 -8.19 14.77
CA ASP A 47 -18.73 -6.89 14.32
C ASP A 47 -20.28 -6.85 14.39
N PRO A 48 -20.88 -5.99 15.23
CA PRO A 48 -22.33 -5.81 15.28
C PRO A 48 -22.95 -5.41 13.94
N THR A 49 -22.22 -4.67 13.10
CA THR A 49 -22.71 -4.19 11.81
C THR A 49 -22.88 -5.35 10.83
N ALA A 50 -21.87 -6.22 10.75
CA ALA A 50 -21.94 -7.45 9.98
C ALA A 50 -23.12 -8.34 10.45
N LEU A 51 -23.30 -8.52 11.76
CA LEU A 51 -24.44 -9.29 12.31
C LEU A 51 -25.80 -8.67 11.93
N ALA A 52 -25.93 -7.34 12.03
CA ALA A 52 -27.14 -6.64 11.60
C ALA A 52 -27.39 -6.84 10.09
N GLY A 53 -26.33 -6.86 9.28
CA GLY A 53 -26.41 -7.19 7.85
C GLY A 53 -26.94 -8.62 7.59
N LEU A 54 -26.50 -9.61 8.37
CA LEU A 54 -27.00 -10.98 8.28
C LEU A 54 -28.51 -11.07 8.59
N ALA A 55 -28.98 -10.36 9.63
CA ALA A 55 -30.38 -10.38 10.05
C ALA A 55 -31.29 -9.52 9.17
N GLY A 56 -30.77 -8.43 8.59
CA GLY A 56 -31.56 -7.45 7.82
C GLY A 56 -31.74 -7.80 6.34
N THR A 57 -30.91 -8.69 5.79
CA THR A 57 -31.03 -9.11 4.38
C THR A 57 -32.31 -9.92 4.18
N ARG A 58 -33.08 -9.64 3.10
CA ARG A 58 -34.34 -10.34 2.82
C ARG A 58 -34.32 -11.21 1.57
N THR A 59 -33.34 -11.01 0.70
CA THR A 59 -33.22 -11.73 -0.56
C THR A 59 -31.86 -12.42 -0.63
N TYR A 60 -31.89 -13.70 -0.98
CA TYR A 60 -30.69 -14.55 -1.05
C TYR A 60 -30.57 -15.11 -2.46
N PRO A 61 -29.63 -14.62 -3.29
CA PRO A 61 -29.51 -15.11 -4.65
C PRO A 61 -29.07 -16.58 -4.63
N LEU A 62 -29.90 -17.46 -5.19
CA LEU A 62 -29.54 -18.86 -5.38
C LEU A 62 -28.48 -18.92 -6.47
N ARG A 63 -27.25 -19.29 -6.13
CA ARG A 63 -26.15 -19.48 -7.10
C ARG A 63 -26.06 -20.94 -7.51
N SER A 64 -25.96 -21.20 -8.81
CA SER A 64 -25.72 -22.56 -9.29
C SER A 64 -24.31 -23.01 -8.90
N SER A 65 -24.20 -24.16 -8.22
CA SER A 65 -22.93 -24.84 -7.98
C SER A 65 -22.60 -25.88 -9.07
N PHE A 66 -23.44 -25.96 -10.11
CA PHE A 66 -23.30 -26.95 -11.16
C PHE A 66 -21.96 -26.80 -11.89
N ARG A 67 -21.16 -27.87 -11.89
CA ARG A 67 -19.94 -28.01 -12.68
C ARG A 67 -19.96 -29.36 -13.40
N PRO A 68 -19.71 -29.40 -14.72
CA PRO A 68 -19.62 -30.65 -15.44
C PRO A 68 -18.52 -31.55 -14.87
N SER A 69 -18.87 -32.77 -14.45
CA SER A 69 -17.88 -33.79 -14.07
C SER A 69 -17.62 -34.73 -15.24
N TYR A 70 -16.46 -35.37 -15.26
CA TYR A 70 -16.09 -36.31 -16.33
C TYR A 70 -17.10 -37.45 -16.47
N ASN A 71 -17.50 -38.06 -15.35
CA ASN A 71 -18.50 -39.13 -15.34
C ASN A 71 -19.84 -38.67 -15.92
N MET A 72 -20.31 -37.48 -15.53
CA MET A 72 -21.55 -36.94 -16.09
C MET A 72 -21.44 -36.67 -17.59
N ALA A 73 -20.32 -36.11 -18.06
CA ALA A 73 -20.13 -35.86 -19.49
C ALA A 73 -20.14 -37.17 -20.30
N VAL A 74 -19.46 -38.22 -19.81
CA VAL A 74 -19.46 -39.55 -20.45
C VAL A 74 -20.87 -40.14 -20.46
N ASN A 75 -21.57 -40.14 -19.32
CA ASN A 75 -22.94 -40.69 -19.23
C ASN A 75 -23.93 -39.93 -20.12
N LEU A 76 -23.85 -38.59 -20.15
CA LEU A 76 -24.71 -37.77 -21.00
C LEU A 76 -24.47 -38.09 -22.49
N VAL A 77 -23.21 -38.19 -22.91
CA VAL A 77 -22.87 -38.48 -24.31
C VAL A 77 -23.25 -39.91 -24.68
N GLN A 78 -23.05 -40.88 -23.77
CA GLN A 78 -23.45 -42.27 -24.00
C GLN A 78 -24.97 -42.41 -24.14
N GLN A 79 -25.74 -41.72 -23.32
CA GLN A 79 -27.20 -41.87 -23.29
C GLN A 79 -27.92 -41.01 -24.34
N PHE A 80 -27.46 -39.79 -24.59
CA PHE A 80 -28.16 -38.80 -25.43
C PHE A 80 -27.39 -38.39 -26.69
N GLY A 81 -26.13 -38.79 -26.82
CA GLY A 81 -25.25 -38.36 -27.90
C GLY A 81 -24.76 -36.91 -27.72
N ARG A 82 -23.63 -36.58 -28.37
CA ARG A 82 -22.91 -35.31 -28.15
C ARG A 82 -23.76 -34.05 -28.32
N HIS A 83 -24.58 -33.97 -29.37
CA HIS A 83 -25.35 -32.76 -29.68
C HIS A 83 -26.40 -32.46 -28.60
N ARG A 84 -27.19 -33.48 -28.26
CA ARG A 84 -28.26 -33.34 -27.25
C ARG A 84 -27.71 -33.15 -25.85
N SER A 85 -26.58 -33.78 -25.50
CA SER A 85 -25.88 -33.50 -24.23
C SER A 85 -25.46 -32.04 -24.10
N ARG A 86 -25.00 -31.43 -25.20
CA ARG A 86 -24.61 -30.01 -25.22
C ARG A 86 -25.81 -29.11 -24.97
N GLU A 87 -26.91 -29.32 -25.69
CA GLU A 87 -28.16 -28.55 -25.50
C GLU A 87 -28.65 -28.62 -24.04
N LEU A 88 -28.59 -29.81 -23.43
CA LEU A 88 -28.95 -29.97 -22.01
C LEU A 88 -28.07 -29.15 -21.07
N LEU A 89 -26.76 -29.11 -21.31
CA LEU A 89 -25.85 -28.27 -20.53
C LEU A 89 -26.09 -26.78 -20.76
N GLU A 90 -26.45 -26.38 -21.98
CA GLU A 90 -26.80 -24.99 -22.33
C GLU A 90 -28.11 -24.54 -21.67
N THR A 91 -29.04 -25.46 -21.38
CA THR A 91 -30.25 -25.16 -20.59
C THR A 91 -30.04 -25.19 -19.07
N SER A 92 -28.81 -25.41 -18.59
CA SER A 92 -28.53 -25.49 -17.15
C SER A 92 -28.70 -24.14 -16.44
N PHE A 93 -29.05 -24.17 -15.16
CA PHE A 93 -29.17 -22.94 -14.35
C PHE A 93 -27.84 -22.18 -14.24
N ALA A 94 -26.70 -22.87 -14.29
CA ALA A 94 -25.39 -22.22 -14.34
C ALA A 94 -25.23 -21.40 -15.63
N GLN A 95 -25.62 -21.95 -16.78
CA GLN A 95 -25.55 -21.25 -18.06
C GLN A 95 -26.50 -20.04 -18.08
N PHE A 96 -27.74 -20.21 -17.61
CA PHE A 96 -28.70 -19.10 -17.49
C PHE A 96 -28.15 -17.93 -16.66
N GLN A 97 -27.46 -18.21 -15.55
CA GLN A 97 -26.82 -17.17 -14.74
C GLN A 97 -25.65 -16.50 -15.46
N ALA A 98 -24.85 -17.26 -16.21
CA ALA A 98 -23.76 -16.71 -17.00
C ALA A 98 -24.31 -15.75 -18.08
N ASP A 99 -25.29 -16.19 -18.86
CA ASP A 99 -25.89 -15.41 -19.95
C ASP A 99 -26.53 -14.11 -19.43
N LYS A 100 -27.24 -14.18 -18.29
CA LYS A 100 -27.82 -13.00 -17.66
C LYS A 100 -26.75 -12.02 -17.17
N SER A 101 -25.61 -12.50 -16.69
CA SER A 101 -24.53 -11.63 -16.24
C SER A 101 -23.87 -10.88 -17.41
N VAL A 102 -23.79 -11.50 -18.59
CA VAL A 102 -23.31 -10.85 -19.83
C VAL A 102 -24.20 -9.68 -20.23
N VAL A 103 -25.52 -9.78 -20.08
CA VAL A 103 -26.45 -8.66 -20.33
C VAL A 103 -26.18 -7.49 -19.38
N GLY A 104 -25.90 -7.79 -18.11
CA GLY A 104 -25.51 -6.78 -17.12
C GLY A 104 -24.20 -6.08 -17.47
N ILE A 105 -23.19 -6.85 -17.88
CA ILE A 105 -21.90 -6.33 -18.34
C ILE A 105 -22.07 -5.48 -19.60
N SER A 106 -22.85 -5.94 -20.58
CA SER A 106 -23.11 -5.20 -21.82
C SER A 106 -23.80 -3.86 -21.55
N ARG A 107 -24.80 -3.84 -20.65
CA ARG A 107 -25.42 -2.58 -20.20
C ARG A 107 -24.45 -1.69 -19.43
N GLN A 108 -23.53 -2.26 -18.66
CA GLN A 108 -22.50 -1.49 -17.97
C GLN A 108 -21.51 -0.87 -18.96
N VAL A 109 -21.10 -1.62 -20.00
CA VAL A 109 -20.26 -1.12 -21.09
C VAL A 109 -20.98 0.04 -21.78
N GLN A 110 -22.23 -0.14 -22.19
CA GLN A 110 -23.01 0.93 -22.82
C GLN A 110 -23.12 2.18 -21.94
N ARG A 111 -23.45 2.03 -20.64
CA ARG A 111 -23.48 3.19 -19.72
C ARG A 111 -22.12 3.86 -19.56
N ASN A 112 -21.05 3.09 -19.54
CA ASN A 112 -19.70 3.64 -19.46
C ASN A 112 -19.34 4.37 -20.76
N GLU A 113 -19.73 3.84 -21.93
CA GLU A 113 -19.53 4.50 -23.23
C GLU A 113 -20.33 5.81 -23.33
N GLU A 114 -21.59 5.81 -22.93
CA GLU A 114 -22.42 7.03 -22.84
C GLU A 114 -21.80 8.06 -21.86
N GLY A 115 -21.27 7.60 -20.73
CA GLY A 115 -20.54 8.45 -19.78
C GLY A 115 -19.25 9.03 -20.36
N LEU A 116 -18.47 8.22 -21.08
CA LEU A 116 -17.25 8.67 -21.77
C LEU A 116 -17.56 9.74 -22.82
N GLU A 117 -18.65 9.59 -23.56
CA GLU A 117 -19.08 10.59 -24.53
C GLU A 117 -19.46 11.90 -23.84
N GLY A 118 -20.24 11.84 -22.76
CA GLY A 118 -20.57 13.02 -21.96
C GLY A 118 -19.34 13.71 -21.36
N TYR A 119 -18.30 12.96 -20.96
CA TYR A 119 -17.04 13.54 -20.52
C TYR A 119 -16.28 14.22 -21.65
N LYS A 120 -16.24 13.64 -22.86
CA LYS A 120 -15.63 14.30 -24.04
C LYS A 120 -16.33 15.60 -24.38
N GLU A 121 -17.66 15.64 -24.32
CA GLU A 121 -18.43 16.88 -24.50
C GLU A 121 -18.02 17.93 -23.46
N GLY A 122 -17.94 17.58 -22.17
CA GLY A 122 -17.51 18.49 -21.10
C GLY A 122 -16.04 18.94 -21.19
N MET A 123 -15.19 18.15 -21.81
CA MET A 123 -13.79 18.48 -22.10
C MET A 123 -13.63 19.38 -23.33
N THR A 124 -14.68 19.61 -24.11
CA THR A 124 -14.56 20.40 -25.35
C THR A 124 -14.20 21.84 -25.02
N CYS A 125 -13.03 22.29 -25.46
CA CYS A 125 -12.58 23.66 -25.31
C CYS A 125 -12.79 24.43 -26.62
N HIS A 126 -13.25 25.68 -26.51
CA HIS A 126 -13.43 26.56 -27.67
C HIS A 126 -12.11 26.93 -28.37
N LEU A 127 -10.95 26.70 -27.72
CA LEU A 127 -9.62 27.02 -28.26
C LEU A 127 -8.94 25.85 -28.98
N GLY A 128 -9.45 24.62 -28.85
CA GLY A 128 -8.84 23.45 -29.50
C GLY A 128 -9.06 22.13 -28.74
N ASP A 129 -8.23 21.13 -29.09
CA ASP A 129 -8.30 19.80 -28.50
C ASP A 129 -7.79 19.81 -27.04
N PHE A 130 -8.72 19.79 -26.09
CA PHE A 130 -8.37 19.72 -24.68
C PHE A 130 -7.88 18.33 -24.25
N GLU A 131 -8.22 17.26 -24.99
CA GLU A 131 -7.74 15.92 -24.71
C GLU A 131 -6.22 15.86 -24.91
N GLU A 132 -5.72 16.46 -26.00
CA GLU A 132 -4.28 16.61 -26.23
C GLU A 132 -3.61 17.40 -25.10
N TYR A 133 -4.19 18.53 -24.70
CA TYR A 133 -3.69 19.33 -23.58
C TYR A 133 -3.65 18.56 -22.26
N ALA A 134 -4.70 17.81 -21.95
CA ALA A 134 -4.80 16.99 -20.74
C ALA A 134 -3.77 15.84 -20.76
N ARG A 135 -3.54 15.20 -21.91
CA ARG A 135 -2.48 14.20 -22.10
C ARG A 135 -1.11 14.81 -21.81
N LEU A 136 -0.77 15.95 -22.41
CA LEU A 136 0.50 16.65 -22.15
C LEU A 136 0.69 17.01 -20.66
N ARG A 137 -0.37 17.45 -19.98
CA ARG A 137 -0.34 17.75 -18.53
C ARG A 137 -0.10 16.48 -17.70
N ARG A 138 -0.72 15.36 -18.07
CA ARG A 138 -0.54 14.06 -17.41
C ARG A 138 0.87 13.53 -17.62
N ASP A 139 1.37 13.54 -18.84
CA ASP A 139 2.73 13.08 -19.18
C ASP A 139 3.80 13.89 -18.44
N LEU A 140 3.62 15.21 -18.34
CA LEU A 140 4.50 16.07 -17.55
C LEU A 140 4.50 15.69 -16.06
N LYS A 141 3.32 15.50 -15.47
CA LYS A 141 3.17 15.12 -14.05
C LYS A 141 3.77 13.74 -13.78
N ASP A 142 3.55 12.79 -14.67
CA ASP A 142 4.07 11.43 -14.56
C ASP A 142 5.60 11.43 -14.67
N ARG A 143 6.17 12.18 -15.62
CA ARG A 143 7.62 12.33 -15.75
C ARG A 143 8.25 13.00 -14.54
N GLU A 144 7.64 14.07 -14.02
CA GLU A 144 8.10 14.73 -12.79
C GLU A 144 8.06 13.79 -11.58
N THR A 145 6.98 13.01 -11.45
CA THR A 145 6.81 12.02 -10.38
C THR A 145 7.85 10.90 -10.48
N GLU A 146 8.12 10.41 -11.68
CA GLU A 146 9.11 9.37 -11.92
C GLU A 146 10.52 9.85 -11.55
N LEU A 147 10.93 11.04 -12.01
CA LEU A 147 12.23 11.61 -11.62
C LEU A 147 12.32 11.91 -10.13
N ALA A 148 11.22 12.31 -9.49
CA ALA A 148 11.19 12.50 -8.04
C ALA A 148 11.40 11.17 -7.29
N LYS A 149 10.76 10.08 -7.74
CA LYS A 149 10.95 8.73 -7.20
C LYS A 149 12.38 8.23 -7.41
N GLN A 150 12.92 8.36 -8.62
CA GLN A 150 14.30 7.97 -8.94
C GLN A 150 15.30 8.77 -8.10
N GLY A 151 15.15 10.09 -8.01
CA GLY A 151 16.01 10.93 -7.18
C GLY A 151 15.91 10.58 -5.70
N ALA A 152 14.72 10.24 -5.19
CA ALA A 152 14.56 9.77 -3.81
C ALA A 152 15.23 8.41 -3.57
N ALA A 153 15.12 7.48 -4.53
CA ALA A 153 15.78 6.18 -4.47
C ALA A 153 17.31 6.31 -4.52
N GLN A 154 17.85 7.14 -5.42
CA GLN A 154 19.28 7.42 -5.53
C GLN A 154 19.83 8.07 -4.24
N ARG A 155 19.12 9.05 -3.67
CA ARG A 155 19.51 9.65 -2.38
C ARG A 155 19.52 8.63 -1.25
N ARG A 156 18.50 7.75 -1.18
CA ARG A 156 18.47 6.65 -0.21
C ARG A 156 19.63 5.67 -0.39
N ALA A 157 19.96 5.30 -1.62
CA ALA A 157 21.09 4.43 -1.92
C ALA A 157 22.44 5.08 -1.55
N ALA A 158 22.62 6.37 -1.87
CA ALA A 158 23.80 7.13 -1.49
C ALA A 158 23.93 7.27 0.04
N ALA A 159 22.81 7.49 0.74
CA ALA A 159 22.78 7.51 2.19
C ALA A 159 23.18 6.16 2.79
N ALA A 160 22.60 5.05 2.29
CA ALA A 160 22.98 3.71 2.72
C ALA A 160 24.48 3.45 2.52
N SER A 161 25.03 3.76 1.33
CA SER A 161 26.47 3.61 1.05
C SER A 161 27.34 4.47 1.97
N SER A 162 26.88 5.67 2.35
CA SER A 162 27.60 6.52 3.29
C SER A 162 27.61 5.93 4.71
N LEU A 163 26.50 5.33 5.15
CA LEU A 163 26.39 4.66 6.44
C LEU A 163 27.29 3.42 6.51
N GLU A 164 27.45 2.69 5.40
CA GLU A 164 28.33 1.52 5.34
C GLU A 164 29.81 1.87 5.53
N LYS A 165 30.22 3.11 5.22
CA LYS A 165 31.59 3.58 5.39
C LYS A 165 31.92 3.98 6.83
N LEU A 166 30.90 4.17 7.67
CA LEU A 166 31.07 4.60 9.06
C LEU A 166 31.76 3.51 9.90
N LYS A 167 32.60 3.96 10.82
CA LYS A 167 33.34 3.11 11.76
C LYS A 167 32.96 3.44 13.20
N PRO A 168 33.13 2.48 14.13
CA PRO A 168 33.04 2.77 15.56
C PRO A 168 33.98 3.91 15.95
N GLY A 169 33.41 4.93 16.61
CA GLY A 169 34.10 6.15 17.01
C GLY A 169 33.91 7.34 16.06
N ASP A 170 33.25 7.17 14.92
CA ASP A 170 32.98 8.30 14.03
C ASP A 170 31.88 9.19 14.63
N VAL A 171 32.09 10.50 14.56
CA VAL A 171 31.14 11.53 14.97
C VAL A 171 30.38 11.98 13.73
N ILE A 172 29.06 11.84 13.77
CA ILE A 172 28.16 12.17 12.68
C ILE A 172 27.08 13.16 13.13
N HIS A 173 26.42 13.78 12.16
CA HIS A 173 25.22 14.57 12.41
C HIS A 173 23.99 13.87 11.82
N VAL A 174 23.00 13.59 12.66
CA VAL A 174 21.71 13.02 12.24
C VAL A 174 20.83 14.16 11.72
N PRO A 175 20.45 14.16 10.43
CA PRO A 175 19.82 15.31 9.79
C PRO A 175 18.36 15.53 10.19
N THR A 176 17.61 14.46 10.49
CA THR A 176 16.16 14.52 10.72
C THR A 176 15.72 13.52 11.79
N GLY A 177 14.48 13.70 12.28
CA GLY A 177 13.85 12.77 13.22
C GLY A 177 14.04 13.16 14.69
N LYS A 178 13.57 12.30 15.58
CA LYS A 178 13.57 12.53 17.04
C LYS A 178 14.98 12.64 17.63
N PHE A 179 15.96 12.00 16.98
CA PHE A 179 17.34 11.95 17.44
C PHE A 179 18.27 12.81 16.56
N ALA A 180 17.71 13.83 15.90
CA ALA A 180 18.47 14.78 15.09
C ALA A 180 19.54 15.49 15.94
N GLY A 181 20.68 15.80 15.31
CA GLY A 181 21.83 16.42 15.97
C GLY A 181 23.06 15.53 16.03
N LEU A 182 24.02 15.93 16.86
CA LEU A 182 25.33 15.30 16.97
C LEU A 182 25.22 13.90 17.62
N ALA A 183 25.83 12.90 16.99
CA ALA A 183 25.83 11.53 17.46
C ALA A 183 27.19 10.84 17.23
N LEU A 184 27.56 9.97 18.15
CA LEU A 184 28.76 9.13 18.06
C LEU A 184 28.38 7.71 17.65
N VAL A 185 28.99 7.19 16.60
CA VAL A 185 28.77 5.82 16.12
C VAL A 185 29.46 4.83 17.08
N LEU A 186 28.68 3.95 17.69
CA LEU A 186 29.17 2.88 18.56
C LEU A 186 29.34 1.57 17.79
N ASP A 187 28.40 1.27 16.89
CA ASP A 187 28.39 0.10 16.03
C ASP A 187 27.73 0.51 14.70
N PRO A 188 28.38 0.36 13.54
CA PRO A 188 27.82 0.76 12.25
C PRO A 188 26.61 -0.09 11.81
N GLY A 189 26.37 -1.24 12.45
CA GLY A 189 25.19 -2.07 12.19
C GLY A 189 25.14 -2.63 10.77
N LEU A 190 26.32 -2.84 10.17
CA LEU A 190 26.50 -3.60 8.93
C LEU A 190 26.06 -5.05 9.15
N PRO A 191 25.41 -5.70 8.16
CA PRO A 191 25.10 -7.12 8.23
C PRO A 191 26.41 -7.90 8.37
N ALA A 192 26.65 -8.45 9.56
CA ALA A 192 27.87 -9.17 9.86
C ALA A 192 27.90 -10.49 9.08
N GLY A 193 28.72 -10.56 8.05
CA GLY A 193 29.40 -11.82 7.74
C GLY A 193 30.21 -12.23 8.97
N ARG A 194 29.65 -13.16 9.76
CA ARG A 194 30.26 -13.81 10.94
C ARG A 194 30.59 -12.88 12.13
N ALA A 195 29.60 -12.60 12.97
CA ALA A 195 29.85 -12.38 14.40
C ALA A 195 28.67 -12.88 15.24
N ASN A 196 28.97 -13.78 16.18
CA ASN A 196 28.04 -14.50 17.05
C ASN A 196 27.02 -13.59 17.78
N GLY A 197 25.74 -13.96 17.68
CA GLY A 197 24.71 -13.51 18.63
C GLY A 197 23.33 -13.35 17.98
N HIS A 198 22.45 -14.32 18.22
CA HIS A 198 21.01 -14.34 17.91
C HIS A 198 20.36 -12.97 17.65
N ARG A 199 20.05 -12.63 16.38
CA ARG A 199 18.98 -11.67 16.03
C ARG A 199 18.32 -11.98 14.68
N GLY A 200 17.03 -12.29 14.80
CA GLY A 200 15.85 -11.96 13.97
C GLY A 200 15.93 -11.73 12.46
N PHE A 201 14.88 -12.24 11.81
CA PHE A 201 14.38 -12.10 10.44
C PHE A 201 14.18 -10.66 9.89
N ASP A 202 15.00 -9.66 10.26
CA ASP A 202 14.80 -8.24 9.89
C ASP A 202 15.88 -7.71 8.91
N HIS A 203 16.23 -8.48 7.87
CA HIS A 203 17.37 -8.17 6.98
C HIS A 203 17.04 -7.33 5.73
N HIS A 204 15.83 -6.75 5.64
CA HIS A 204 15.37 -6.08 4.41
C HIS A 204 15.56 -4.56 4.37
N ASP A 205 16.14 -3.93 5.39
CA ASP A 205 15.96 -2.48 5.62
C ASP A 205 17.24 -1.61 5.67
N GLY A 206 18.39 -2.17 5.24
CA GLY A 206 19.67 -1.46 5.14
C GLY A 206 20.47 -1.35 6.46
N PRO A 207 21.62 -0.65 6.46
CA PRO A 207 22.50 -0.53 7.63
C PRO A 207 21.81 0.26 8.76
N ARG A 208 21.84 -0.27 9.98
CA ARG A 208 21.18 0.34 11.15
C ARG A 208 22.20 0.68 12.24
N PRO A 209 22.86 1.84 12.19
CA PRO A 209 23.92 2.17 13.12
C PRO A 209 23.38 2.38 14.54
N LEU A 210 24.09 1.84 15.52
CA LEU A 210 23.90 2.13 16.93
C LEU A 210 24.72 3.37 17.30
N VAL A 211 24.05 4.43 17.74
CA VAL A 211 24.69 5.70 18.06
C VAL A 211 24.42 6.14 19.50
N LEU A 212 25.33 6.94 20.06
CA LEU A 212 25.13 7.72 21.27
C LEU A 212 24.88 9.19 20.88
N THR A 213 23.69 9.71 21.15
CA THR A 213 23.37 11.11 20.90
C THR A 213 24.00 12.03 21.95
N ALA A 214 24.17 13.31 21.62
CA ALA A 214 24.56 14.34 22.58
C ALA A 214 23.60 14.43 23.78
N GLU A 215 22.36 13.95 23.67
CA GLU A 215 21.38 13.88 24.75
C GLU A 215 21.52 12.63 25.65
N ARG A 216 22.61 11.87 25.51
CA ARG A 216 22.93 10.68 26.33
C ARG A 216 22.02 9.47 26.04
N GLN A 217 21.40 9.45 24.86
CA GLN A 217 20.55 8.35 24.43
C GLN A 217 21.33 7.40 23.52
N VAL A 218 21.22 6.10 23.78
CA VAL A 218 21.78 5.06 22.90
C VAL A 218 20.64 4.47 22.09
N LYS A 219 20.68 4.67 20.77
CA LYS A 219 19.61 4.25 19.86
C LYS A 219 20.16 3.69 18.57
N ARG A 220 19.46 2.69 18.04
CA ARG A 220 19.73 2.14 16.71
C ARG A 220 18.87 2.94 15.74
N LEU A 221 19.50 3.65 14.82
CA LEU A 221 18.84 4.50 13.85
C LEU A 221 18.53 3.71 12.59
N ALA A 222 17.46 4.10 11.91
CA ALA A 222 17.01 3.47 10.68
C ALA A 222 17.35 4.34 9.47
N SER A 223 17.28 3.77 8.26
CA SER A 223 17.52 4.48 7.00
C SER A 223 16.67 5.74 6.83
N MET A 224 15.48 5.79 7.45
CA MET A 224 14.59 6.97 7.44
C MET A 224 15.14 8.18 8.20
N ASP A 225 16.03 7.97 9.18
CA ASP A 225 16.68 9.06 9.93
C ASP A 225 17.77 9.75 9.08
N PHE A 226 18.14 9.14 7.94
CA PHE A 226 19.21 9.56 7.04
C PHE A 226 18.71 9.71 5.58
N PRO A 227 17.86 10.73 5.28
CA PRO A 227 17.39 11.00 3.92
C PRO A 227 18.48 11.52 2.98
N VAL A 228 19.65 11.88 3.51
CA VAL A 228 20.82 12.39 2.79
C VAL A 228 22.07 11.64 3.22
N PRO A 229 23.11 11.57 2.36
CA PRO A 229 24.41 11.03 2.74
C PRO A 229 24.98 11.72 3.98
N VAL A 230 25.63 10.93 4.82
CA VAL A 230 26.27 11.39 6.06
C VAL A 230 27.76 11.23 5.95
N GLU A 231 28.49 12.27 6.34
CA GLU A 231 29.95 12.25 6.44
C GLU A 231 30.38 12.22 7.90
N ALA A 232 31.51 11.57 8.17
CA ALA A 232 32.13 11.58 9.49
C ALA A 232 32.82 12.94 9.71
N LEU A 233 32.27 13.75 10.62
CA LEU A 233 32.79 15.06 10.97
C LEU A 233 34.12 14.95 11.71
N GLU A 234 34.22 13.97 12.60
CA GLU A 234 35.41 13.76 13.41
C GLU A 234 35.47 12.32 13.92
N ARG A 235 36.58 11.95 14.57
CA ARG A 235 36.73 10.63 15.21
C ARG A 235 37.05 10.76 16.70
N MET A 236 36.31 10.02 17.52
CA MET A 236 36.47 9.93 18.96
C MET A 236 36.70 8.47 19.38
N ARG A 237 37.66 8.26 20.28
CA ARG A 237 37.93 6.91 20.81
C ARG A 237 36.84 6.50 21.78
N VAL A 238 36.16 5.39 21.49
CA VAL A 238 35.24 4.74 22.44
C VAL A 238 36.06 3.84 23.37
N PRO A 239 36.02 4.04 24.71
CA PRO A 239 36.70 3.17 25.65
C PRO A 239 36.21 1.73 25.56
N LYS A 240 37.10 0.74 25.66
CA LYS A 240 36.74 -0.69 25.65
C LYS A 240 35.83 -1.09 26.82
N SER A 241 35.90 -0.35 27.93
CA SER A 241 35.05 -0.52 29.13
C SER A 241 33.70 0.18 29.03
N PHE A 242 33.37 0.82 27.90
CA PHE A 242 32.11 1.53 27.73
C PHE A 242 30.91 0.58 27.81
N ASN A 243 30.02 0.83 28.76
CA ASN A 243 28.76 0.09 28.92
C ASN A 243 27.57 0.96 28.51
N PRO A 244 26.85 0.64 27.41
CA PRO A 244 25.69 1.40 26.95
C PRO A 244 24.52 1.44 27.95
N ARG A 245 24.43 0.46 28.87
CA ARG A 245 23.36 0.41 29.89
C ARG A 245 23.64 1.32 31.07
N SER A 246 24.91 1.62 31.37
CA SER A 246 25.31 2.47 32.48
C SER A 246 24.96 3.94 32.20
N PRO A 247 24.16 4.62 33.05
CA PRO A 247 23.89 6.05 32.90
C PRO A 247 25.16 6.90 33.01
N GLN A 248 26.10 6.52 33.87
CA GLN A 248 27.35 7.26 34.09
C GLN A 248 28.24 7.21 32.84
N SER A 249 28.47 6.01 32.29
CA SER A 249 29.27 5.85 31.08
C SER A 249 28.70 6.62 29.89
N ARG A 250 27.36 6.67 29.73
CA ARG A 250 26.68 7.48 28.70
C ARG A 250 26.87 8.98 28.92
N ARG A 251 26.81 9.46 30.17
CA ARG A 251 27.05 10.86 30.51
C ARG A 251 28.47 11.28 30.17
N ASP A 252 29.46 10.50 30.56
CA ASP A 252 30.87 10.83 30.37
C ASP A 252 31.22 10.90 28.87
N LEU A 253 30.78 9.92 28.09
CA LEU A 253 31.04 9.88 26.65
C LEU A 253 30.26 10.95 25.87
N ALA A 254 29.01 11.24 26.26
CA ALA A 254 28.24 12.34 25.66
C ALA A 254 28.81 13.71 26.02
N SER A 255 29.37 13.88 27.22
CA SER A 255 30.09 15.10 27.61
C SER A 255 31.32 15.29 26.73
N ALA A 256 32.13 14.24 26.57
CA ALA A 256 33.28 14.26 25.67
C ALA A 256 32.88 14.59 24.23
N LEU A 257 31.80 14.01 23.72
CA LEU A 257 31.25 14.30 22.39
C LEU A 257 30.93 15.79 22.22
N ARG A 258 30.25 16.40 23.19
CA ARG A 258 29.92 17.84 23.14
C ARG A 258 31.14 18.73 23.24
N SER A 259 32.10 18.41 24.12
CA SER A 259 33.33 19.19 24.23
C SER A 259 34.15 19.15 22.94
N LYS A 260 34.19 17.99 22.27
CA LYS A 260 35.00 17.78 21.09
C LYS A 260 34.35 18.34 19.81
N ALA A 261 33.07 18.05 19.59
CA ALA A 261 32.38 18.34 18.32
C ALA A 261 31.14 19.23 18.47
N GLY A 262 30.86 19.77 19.66
CA GLY A 262 29.69 20.64 19.89
C GLY A 262 29.77 22.02 19.23
N HIS A 263 30.97 22.44 18.80
CA HIS A 263 31.17 23.68 18.04
C HIS A 263 31.02 23.48 16.52
N ILE A 264 30.90 22.23 16.06
CA ILE A 264 30.77 21.90 14.64
C ILE A 264 29.31 22.08 14.25
N VAL A 265 29.04 23.16 13.50
CA VAL A 265 27.75 23.33 12.83
C VAL A 265 27.84 22.59 11.50
N PRO A 266 27.02 21.55 11.26
CA PRO A 266 27.05 20.85 9.99
C PRO A 266 26.62 21.81 8.87
N ASP A 267 27.25 21.68 7.71
CA ASP A 267 26.77 22.40 6.55
C ASP A 267 25.32 21.97 6.27
N ARG A 268 24.43 22.94 6.12
CA ARG A 268 23.04 22.64 5.79
C ARG A 268 23.08 22.08 4.38
N HIS A 269 22.84 20.78 4.24
CA HIS A 269 22.79 20.12 2.95
C HIS A 269 21.79 20.87 2.06
N ARG A 270 22.30 21.74 1.17
CA ARG A 270 21.46 22.48 0.24
C ARG A 270 20.78 21.44 -0.62
N LYS A 271 19.45 21.52 -0.75
CA LYS A 271 18.73 20.71 -1.73
C LYS A 271 19.41 20.96 -3.07
N GLY A 272 20.10 19.94 -3.60
CA GLY A 272 20.64 20.01 -4.95
C GLY A 272 19.53 20.35 -5.93
N ARG A 273 19.89 20.97 -7.06
CA ARG A 273 18.94 21.26 -8.14
C ARG A 273 18.14 19.99 -8.46
N ALA A 274 16.82 20.11 -8.52
CA ALA A 274 15.97 18.94 -8.73
C ALA A 274 16.37 18.28 -10.07
N PRO A 275 16.49 16.94 -10.14
CA PRO A 275 16.85 16.24 -11.38
C PRO A 275 15.86 16.55 -12.52
N ALA A 276 14.60 16.86 -12.16
CA ALA A 276 13.57 17.32 -13.10
C ALA A 276 13.87 18.67 -13.78
N ALA A 277 14.79 19.48 -13.26
CA ALA A 277 15.12 20.79 -13.84
C ALA A 277 16.01 20.70 -15.09
N ASP A 278 16.74 19.59 -15.25
CA ASP A 278 17.69 19.39 -16.36
C ASP A 278 17.21 18.29 -17.33
N ASP A 279 16.01 17.73 -17.10
CA ASP A 279 15.41 16.71 -17.96
C ASP A 279 14.88 17.36 -19.25
N ARG A 280 15.41 16.89 -20.39
CA ARG A 280 15.06 17.40 -21.73
C ARG A 280 13.58 17.17 -22.06
N GLU A 281 13.00 16.07 -21.58
CA GLU A 281 11.61 15.73 -21.88
C GLU A 281 10.64 16.61 -21.08
N ILE A 282 10.94 16.90 -19.81
CA ILE A 282 10.19 17.90 -19.04
C ILE A 282 10.26 19.28 -19.70
N ALA A 283 11.44 19.69 -20.18
CA ALA A 283 11.59 20.97 -20.88
C ALA A 283 10.75 21.01 -22.17
N ARG A 284 10.75 19.90 -22.94
CA ARG A 284 9.92 19.73 -24.13
C ARG A 284 8.43 19.78 -23.80
N LEU A 285 7.95 18.95 -22.87
CA LEU A 285 6.55 18.90 -22.44
C LEU A 285 6.07 20.25 -21.90
N ARG A 286 6.89 20.97 -21.13
CA ARG A 286 6.56 22.34 -20.66
C ARG A 286 6.48 23.35 -21.79
N THR A 287 7.20 23.13 -22.89
CA THR A 287 7.17 24.02 -24.06
C THR A 287 5.94 23.72 -24.91
N GLU A 288 5.67 22.45 -25.17
CA GLU A 288 4.46 21.98 -25.87
C GLU A 288 3.19 22.40 -25.10
N LEU A 289 3.15 22.22 -23.79
CA LEU A 289 2.02 22.65 -22.95
C LEU A 289 1.76 24.16 -23.00
N ARG A 290 2.83 24.98 -23.03
CA ARG A 290 2.70 26.45 -23.11
C ARG A 290 2.32 26.94 -24.50
N ALA A 291 2.71 26.20 -25.55
CA ALA A 291 2.36 26.51 -26.93
C ALA A 291 0.93 26.08 -27.28
N HIS A 292 0.33 25.16 -26.51
CA HIS A 292 -1.00 24.63 -26.78
C HIS A 292 -2.09 25.72 -26.60
N PRO A 293 -3.02 25.90 -27.55
CA PRO A 293 -4.07 26.93 -27.49
C PRO A 293 -4.90 26.91 -26.18
N CYS A 294 -5.29 25.72 -25.73
CA CYS A 294 -6.05 25.53 -24.49
C CYS A 294 -5.31 25.95 -23.20
N HIS A 295 -4.00 26.24 -23.24
CA HIS A 295 -3.25 26.67 -22.06
C HIS A 295 -3.75 28.00 -21.48
N GLY A 296 -4.21 28.90 -22.36
CA GLY A 296 -4.76 30.22 -22.04
C GLY A 296 -6.27 30.26 -21.86
N CYS A 297 -6.97 29.13 -21.83
CA CYS A 297 -8.41 29.11 -21.59
C CYS A 297 -8.73 29.54 -20.15
N ASP A 298 -9.73 30.41 -19.97
CA ASP A 298 -10.19 30.84 -18.65
C ASP A 298 -10.93 29.72 -17.90
N GLU A 299 -11.62 28.83 -18.63
CA GLU A 299 -12.37 27.67 -18.10
C GLU A 299 -11.51 26.39 -18.07
N ARG A 300 -10.18 26.51 -18.19
CA ARG A 300 -9.25 25.38 -18.29
C ARG A 300 -9.39 24.37 -17.16
N GLU A 301 -9.60 24.81 -15.92
CA GLU A 301 -9.73 23.89 -14.79
C GLU A 301 -11.08 23.15 -14.79
N ASP A 302 -12.13 23.72 -15.39
CA ASP A 302 -13.42 23.03 -15.52
C ASP A 302 -13.36 21.93 -16.58
N HIS A 303 -12.71 22.20 -17.73
CA HIS A 303 -12.41 21.14 -18.70
C HIS A 303 -11.46 20.07 -18.11
N ALA A 304 -10.49 20.47 -17.27
CA ALA A 304 -9.56 19.55 -16.61
C ALA A 304 -10.26 18.59 -15.65
N ARG A 305 -11.31 19.02 -14.96
CA ARG A 305 -12.08 18.15 -14.05
C ARG A 305 -12.74 16.99 -14.77
N TRP A 306 -13.19 17.20 -16.00
CA TRP A 306 -13.75 16.14 -16.84
C TRP A 306 -12.67 15.20 -17.40
N ALA A 307 -11.40 15.63 -17.37
CA ALA A 307 -10.24 14.90 -17.88
C ALA A 307 -9.53 14.01 -16.84
N GLU A 308 -9.76 14.24 -15.54
CA GLU A 308 -9.15 13.53 -14.41
C GLU A 308 -9.92 12.26 -14.01
#